data_AF-A0A8T5TTC3-F1
#
_entry.id   AF-A0A8T5TTC3-F1
#
_cell.length_a   1.000
_cell.length_b   1.000
_cell.length_c   1.000
_cell.angle_alpha   90.00
_cell.angle_beta   90.00
_cell.angle_gamma   90.00
#
_symmetry.space_group_name_H-M   'P 1'
#
loop_
_entity.id
_entity.type
_entity.pdbx_description
1 polymer ?
#
loop_
_entity_poly.entity_id
_entity_poly.type
_entity_poly.pdbx_seq_one_letter_code
_entity_poly.pdbx_strand_id
1 'polypeptide(L)'
;IPELKAAFIGDLIIGNQFPNIGNPWKPTRYALGWAKELERVRALDPEHIFCNGAATHFKGKKAKAALDANIEVIHSLHDQVVEYINQDMHITEMIHAVKIPDHLERSPYLKTFYSKPEFFVYNVYRWYHGYFDHNPAHLLPRPENEVMNEIFGLIGASEKILKRTEELFVKGQSQLALEVLDILIQAKPDNVDARKLRMKLLKNIGENDMCLMSRNTWHYFINKDKKIIRSLKK
;
A
#
# COMPACT_ATOMS: atom_id res chain seq x y z
N ILE A 1 -15.71 29.93 2.73
CA ILE A 1 -15.81 31.40 2.77
C ILE A 1 -16.50 31.85 1.49
N PRO A 2 -17.83 31.99 1.50
CA PRO A 2 -18.64 32.29 0.32
C PRO A 2 -18.20 33.57 -0.41
N GLU A 3 -17.85 34.61 0.33
CA GLU A 3 -17.44 35.93 -0.19
C GLU A 3 -16.18 35.83 -1.05
N LEU A 4 -15.31 34.88 -0.73
CA LEU A 4 -14.06 34.59 -1.44
C LEU A 4 -14.21 33.43 -2.44
N LYS A 5 -15.39 32.81 -2.53
CA LYS A 5 -15.61 31.54 -3.24
C LYS A 5 -14.54 30.49 -2.89
N ALA A 6 -14.15 30.44 -1.62
CA ALA A 6 -13.02 29.65 -1.16
C ALA A 6 -13.47 28.53 -0.21
N ALA A 7 -12.97 27.32 -0.46
CA ALA A 7 -13.11 26.15 0.41
C ALA A 7 -11.76 25.79 1.04
N PHE A 8 -11.76 25.62 2.36
CA PHE A 8 -10.61 25.12 3.12
C PHE A 8 -10.96 23.70 3.55
N ILE A 9 -10.35 22.71 2.90
CA ILE A 9 -10.82 21.31 2.96
C ILE A 9 -9.93 20.40 3.81
N GLY A 10 -9.00 21.00 4.57
CA GLY A 10 -8.01 20.25 5.35
C GLY A 10 -7.21 19.30 4.45
N ASP A 11 -7.15 18.03 4.84
CA ASP A 11 -6.42 16.97 4.13
C ASP A 11 -7.34 16.07 3.28
N LEU A 12 -8.56 16.51 2.96
CA LEU A 12 -9.45 15.77 2.06
C LEU A 12 -8.86 15.64 0.64
N ILE A 13 -7.99 16.55 0.25
CA ILE A 13 -7.07 16.38 -0.88
C ILE A 13 -5.67 16.71 -0.36
N ILE A 14 -4.68 15.88 -0.68
CA ILE A 14 -3.29 16.07 -0.25
C ILE A 14 -2.49 16.50 -1.47
N GLY A 15 -2.62 17.76 -1.86
CA GLY A 15 -2.04 18.30 -3.08
C GLY A 15 -2.46 17.53 -4.33
N ASN A 16 -1.49 17.17 -5.17
CA ASN A 16 -1.73 16.39 -6.40
C ASN A 16 -1.70 14.87 -6.17
N GLN A 17 -1.83 14.42 -4.91
CA GLN A 17 -1.61 13.02 -4.55
C GLN A 17 -2.90 12.20 -4.56
N PHE A 18 -2.74 10.91 -4.79
CA PHE A 18 -3.77 9.89 -4.66
C PHE A 18 -4.40 9.91 -3.25
N PRO A 19 -5.72 9.72 -3.11
CA PRO A 19 -6.40 9.68 -1.82
C PRO A 19 -5.73 8.74 -0.82
N ASN A 20 -5.49 9.27 0.38
CA ASN A 20 -4.95 8.49 1.49
C ASN A 20 -6.06 8.17 2.49
N ILE A 21 -6.92 7.19 2.18
CA ILE A 21 -7.93 6.69 3.14
C ILE A 21 -7.31 5.80 4.23
N GLY A 22 -5.98 5.75 4.32
CA GLY A 22 -5.21 4.89 5.19
C GLY A 22 -3.96 4.42 4.46
N ASN A 23 -2.99 3.94 5.22
CA ASN A 23 -1.74 3.42 4.68
C ASN A 23 -1.23 2.30 5.59
N PRO A 24 -0.14 1.58 5.23
CA PRO A 24 0.31 0.43 6.01
C PRO A 24 0.61 0.71 7.49
N TRP A 25 0.76 1.97 7.89
CA TRP A 25 1.14 2.39 9.24
C TRP A 25 0.04 3.15 9.99
N LYS A 26 -1.14 3.34 9.38
CA LYS A 26 -2.21 4.18 9.94
C LYS A 26 -3.55 3.46 9.92
N PRO A 27 -4.47 3.81 10.82
CA PRO A 27 -5.82 3.28 10.79
C PRO A 27 -6.53 3.68 9.49
N THR A 28 -7.51 2.86 9.13
CA THR A 28 -8.41 3.07 8.01
C THR A 28 -9.33 4.27 8.26
N ARG A 29 -9.63 5.01 7.20
CA ARG A 29 -10.60 6.11 7.15
C ARG A 29 -11.75 5.73 6.22
N TYR A 30 -12.90 6.37 6.41
CA TYR A 30 -14.13 6.07 5.70
C TYR A 30 -14.09 6.61 4.26
N ALA A 31 -13.84 5.73 3.28
CA ALA A 31 -13.74 6.12 1.86
C ALA A 31 -15.01 6.85 1.36
N LEU A 32 -16.19 6.26 1.55
CA LEU A 32 -17.45 6.89 1.12
C LEU A 32 -17.77 8.17 1.89
N GLY A 33 -17.48 8.21 3.19
CA GLY A 33 -17.64 9.43 3.98
C GLY A 33 -16.77 10.57 3.47
N TRP A 34 -15.55 10.24 3.04
CA TRP A 34 -14.62 11.16 2.41
C TRP A 34 -15.12 11.66 1.06
N ALA A 35 -15.55 10.76 0.16
CA ALA A 35 -16.10 11.15 -1.14
C ALA A 35 -17.33 12.07 -0.98
N LYS A 36 -18.24 11.74 -0.07
CA LYS A 36 -19.44 12.55 0.23
C LYS A 36 -19.10 13.95 0.72
N GLU A 37 -18.03 14.11 1.50
CA GLU A 37 -17.58 15.45 1.91
C GLU A 37 -16.99 16.23 0.73
N LEU A 38 -16.22 15.58 -0.13
CA LEU A 38 -15.71 16.21 -1.36
C LEU A 38 -16.86 16.61 -2.30
N GLU A 39 -17.92 15.80 -2.39
CA GLU A 39 -19.15 16.12 -3.14
C GLU A 39 -19.85 17.35 -2.56
N ARG A 40 -19.98 17.44 -1.24
CA ARG A 40 -20.55 18.63 -0.57
C ARG A 40 -19.74 19.89 -0.92
N VAL A 41 -18.41 19.81 -0.83
CA VAL A 41 -17.53 20.91 -1.25
C VAL A 41 -17.72 21.24 -2.72
N ARG A 42 -17.79 20.22 -3.58
CA ARG A 42 -17.94 20.37 -5.02
C ARG A 42 -19.27 21.02 -5.41
N ALA A 43 -20.34 20.73 -4.68
CA ALA A 43 -21.67 21.30 -4.87
C ALA A 43 -21.75 22.80 -4.54
N LEU A 44 -20.87 23.30 -3.65
CA LEU A 44 -20.74 24.73 -3.36
C LEU A 44 -20.03 25.52 -4.49
N ASP A 45 -19.55 24.82 -5.52
CA ASP A 45 -18.86 25.37 -6.69
C ASP A 45 -17.75 26.40 -6.35
N PRO A 46 -16.78 26.05 -5.47
CA PRO A 46 -15.75 26.98 -5.06
C PRO A 46 -14.80 27.31 -6.23
N GLU A 47 -14.42 28.58 -6.34
CA GLU A 47 -13.37 29.02 -7.25
C GLU A 47 -11.98 28.70 -6.69
N HIS A 48 -11.82 28.66 -5.37
CA HIS A 48 -10.56 28.40 -4.69
C HIS A 48 -10.67 27.19 -3.75
N ILE A 49 -9.71 26.27 -3.82
CA ILE A 49 -9.58 25.17 -2.87
C ILE A 49 -8.21 25.23 -2.22
N PHE A 50 -8.20 25.35 -0.91
CA PHE A 50 -7.01 25.31 -0.07
C PHE A 50 -6.94 23.97 0.65
N CYS A 51 -5.88 23.23 0.34
CA CYS A 51 -5.53 21.96 0.97
C CYS A 51 -4.45 22.23 2.02
N ASN A 52 -4.62 21.71 3.24
CA ASN A 52 -3.56 21.74 4.24
C ASN A 52 -2.41 20.80 3.82
N GLY A 53 -2.76 19.59 3.38
CA GLY A 53 -1.85 18.63 2.81
C GLY A 53 -1.07 19.21 1.62
N ALA A 54 0.26 19.18 1.73
CA ALA A 54 1.20 19.74 0.76
C ALA A 54 1.00 21.25 0.46
N ALA A 55 0.33 22.00 1.35
CA ALA A 55 0.08 23.44 1.22
C ALA A 55 -0.42 23.86 -0.18
N THR A 56 -1.27 23.03 -0.79
CA THR A 56 -1.66 23.18 -2.20
C THR A 56 -2.90 24.04 -2.35
N HIS A 57 -2.88 24.91 -3.38
CA HIS A 57 -4.00 25.74 -3.77
C HIS A 57 -4.40 25.44 -5.23
N PHE A 58 -5.67 25.10 -5.45
CA PHE A 58 -6.25 24.99 -6.77
C PHE A 58 -7.21 26.15 -7.04
N LYS A 59 -7.24 26.63 -8.30
CA LYS A 59 -8.10 27.74 -8.72
C LYS A 59 -8.90 27.41 -9.99
N GLY A 60 -10.15 27.87 -10.04
CA GLY A 60 -11.04 27.81 -11.18
C GLY A 60 -11.22 26.38 -11.69
N LYS A 61 -11.04 26.17 -13.00
CA LYS A 61 -11.18 24.84 -13.63
C LYS A 61 -10.33 23.75 -12.98
N LYS A 62 -9.14 24.10 -12.45
CA LYS A 62 -8.26 23.13 -11.77
C LYS A 62 -8.83 22.69 -10.42
N ALA A 63 -9.53 23.57 -9.70
CA ALA A 63 -10.18 23.24 -8.43
C ALA A 63 -11.29 22.21 -8.66
N LYS A 64 -12.16 22.47 -9.64
CA LYS A 64 -13.20 21.54 -10.08
C LYS A 64 -12.63 20.20 -10.53
N ALA A 65 -11.63 20.21 -11.40
CA ALA A 65 -11.02 18.97 -11.89
C ALA A 65 -10.32 18.14 -10.79
N ALA A 66 -9.70 18.79 -9.80
CA ALA A 66 -9.11 18.10 -8.66
C ALA A 66 -10.18 17.41 -7.79
N LEU A 67 -11.30 18.10 -7.51
CA LEU A 67 -12.44 17.51 -6.80
C LEU A 67 -13.04 16.34 -7.58
N ASP A 68 -13.38 16.56 -8.85
CA ASP A 68 -14.04 15.57 -9.69
C ASP A 68 -13.19 14.29 -9.79
N ALA A 69 -11.87 14.42 -10.04
CA ALA A 69 -10.97 13.27 -10.10
C ALA A 69 -10.84 12.51 -8.77
N ASN A 70 -10.81 13.21 -7.63
CA ASN A 70 -10.72 12.57 -6.32
C ASN A 70 -12.04 11.88 -5.93
N ILE A 71 -13.19 12.51 -6.20
CA ILE A 71 -14.50 11.91 -5.95
C ILE A 71 -14.67 10.64 -6.77
N GLU A 72 -14.40 10.73 -8.07
CA GLU A 72 -14.58 9.61 -9.00
C GLU A 72 -13.67 8.42 -8.65
N VAL A 73 -12.38 8.66 -8.39
CA VAL A 73 -11.46 7.55 -8.08
C VAL A 73 -11.82 6.86 -6.76
N ILE A 74 -12.31 7.61 -5.76
CA ILE A 74 -12.70 7.03 -4.48
C ILE A 74 -13.90 6.10 -4.67
N HIS A 75 -14.95 6.55 -5.36
CA HIS A 75 -16.13 5.71 -5.63
C HIS A 75 -15.77 4.50 -6.50
N SER A 76 -15.06 4.72 -7.61
CA SER A 76 -14.69 3.64 -8.52
C SER A 76 -13.90 2.53 -7.82
N LEU A 77 -12.84 2.86 -7.08
CA LEU A 77 -12.05 1.83 -6.40
C LEU A 77 -12.82 1.21 -5.25
N HIS A 78 -13.64 1.98 -4.53
CA HIS A 78 -14.48 1.44 -3.48
C HIS A 78 -15.43 0.37 -4.03
N ASP A 79 -16.14 0.67 -5.11
CA ASP A 79 -17.14 -0.22 -5.70
C ASP A 79 -16.48 -1.46 -6.31
N GLN A 80 -15.32 -1.31 -6.96
CA GLN A 80 -14.52 -2.46 -7.42
C GLN A 80 -14.10 -3.37 -6.26
N VAL A 81 -13.67 -2.81 -5.13
CA VAL A 81 -13.30 -3.62 -3.95
C VAL A 81 -14.51 -4.35 -3.39
N VAL A 82 -15.65 -3.67 -3.23
CA VAL A 82 -16.89 -4.29 -2.74
C VAL A 82 -17.36 -5.40 -3.66
N GLU A 83 -17.28 -5.18 -4.97
CA GLU A 83 -17.60 -6.21 -5.97
C GLU A 83 -16.71 -7.44 -5.82
N TYR A 84 -15.39 -7.26 -5.71
CA TYR A 84 -14.47 -8.39 -5.52
C TYR A 84 -14.62 -9.08 -4.16
N ILE A 85 -15.01 -8.36 -3.10
CA ILE A 85 -15.41 -8.98 -1.82
C ILE A 85 -16.62 -9.89 -2.04
N ASN A 86 -17.65 -9.43 -2.76
CA ASN A 86 -18.85 -10.22 -3.04
C ASN A 86 -18.59 -11.43 -3.95
N GLN A 87 -17.45 -11.44 -4.66
CA GLN A 87 -16.98 -12.56 -5.48
C GLN A 87 -16.03 -13.51 -4.72
N ASP A 88 -15.85 -13.32 -3.41
CA ASP A 88 -14.89 -14.07 -2.59
C ASP A 88 -13.43 -14.02 -3.11
N MET A 89 -13.06 -12.94 -3.82
CA MET A 89 -11.70 -12.76 -4.30
C MET A 89 -10.75 -12.48 -3.13
N HIS A 90 -9.68 -13.26 -3.04
CA HIS A 90 -8.67 -13.08 -1.99
C HIS A 90 -7.94 -11.75 -2.14
N ILE A 91 -7.64 -11.07 -1.02
CA ILE A 91 -7.03 -9.74 -1.01
C ILE A 91 -5.71 -9.64 -1.79
N THR A 92 -4.91 -10.72 -1.81
CA THR A 92 -3.63 -10.76 -2.54
C THR A 92 -3.82 -10.71 -4.06
N GLU A 93 -4.98 -11.13 -4.58
CA GLU A 93 -5.33 -11.01 -6.00
C GLU A 93 -5.99 -9.65 -6.27
N MET A 94 -6.86 -9.22 -5.35
CA MET A 94 -7.63 -7.98 -5.45
C MET A 94 -6.75 -6.73 -5.60
N ILE A 95 -5.62 -6.67 -4.89
CA ILE A 95 -4.66 -5.55 -5.03
C ILE A 95 -4.08 -5.40 -6.44
N HIS A 96 -4.14 -6.45 -7.26
CA HIS A 96 -3.70 -6.44 -8.65
C HIS A 96 -4.86 -6.27 -9.64
N ALA A 97 -6.07 -6.68 -9.26
CA ALA A 97 -7.28 -6.61 -10.08
C ALA A 97 -7.94 -5.22 -10.08
N VAL A 98 -7.93 -4.52 -8.94
CA VAL A 98 -8.51 -3.18 -8.83
C VAL A 98 -7.65 -2.17 -9.59
N LYS A 99 -8.28 -1.35 -10.45
CA LYS A 99 -7.60 -0.36 -11.29
C LYS A 99 -8.25 1.02 -11.19
N ILE A 100 -7.40 2.04 -11.28
CA ILE A 100 -7.86 3.41 -11.53
C ILE A 100 -8.53 3.43 -12.92
N PRO A 101 -9.68 4.09 -13.10
CA PRO A 101 -10.28 4.27 -14.42
C PRO A 101 -9.28 4.83 -15.44
N ASP A 102 -9.29 4.31 -16.67
CA ASP A 102 -8.27 4.61 -17.69
C ASP A 102 -8.10 6.12 -17.94
N HIS A 103 -9.17 6.90 -17.95
CA HIS A 103 -9.11 8.35 -18.15
C HIS A 103 -8.51 9.11 -16.95
N LEU A 104 -8.42 8.46 -15.78
CA LEU A 104 -7.82 9.00 -14.56
C LEU A 104 -6.39 8.50 -14.31
N GLU A 105 -5.92 7.47 -15.01
CA GLU A 105 -4.59 6.86 -14.79
C GLU A 105 -3.46 7.90 -14.86
N ARG A 106 -3.55 8.84 -15.80
CA ARG A 106 -2.56 9.92 -15.99
C ARG A 106 -2.98 11.25 -15.38
N SER A 107 -4.03 11.26 -14.55
CA SER A 107 -4.54 12.47 -13.91
C SER A 107 -3.41 13.21 -13.18
N PRO A 108 -3.27 14.53 -13.38
CA PRO A 108 -2.30 15.32 -12.62
C PRO A 108 -2.67 15.45 -11.14
N TYR A 109 -3.89 15.06 -10.76
CA TYR A 109 -4.42 15.20 -9.40
C TYR A 109 -4.34 13.91 -8.56
N LEU A 110 -3.88 12.80 -9.15
CA LEU A 110 -3.89 11.47 -8.54
C LEU A 110 -2.49 10.82 -8.55
N LYS A 111 -1.44 11.61 -8.36
CA LYS A 111 -0.06 11.10 -8.32
C LYS A 111 0.15 10.16 -7.12
N THR A 112 0.89 9.08 -7.33
CA THR A 112 1.06 8.03 -6.31
C THR A 112 2.33 8.19 -5.47
N PHE A 113 2.87 9.42 -5.34
CA PHE A 113 4.09 9.66 -4.57
C PHE A 113 3.86 9.56 -3.06
N TYR A 114 2.65 9.78 -2.55
CA TYR A 114 2.36 9.66 -1.13
C TYR A 114 1.55 8.42 -0.75
N SER A 115 0.53 8.09 -1.55
CA SER A 115 -0.32 6.90 -1.41
C SER A 115 -0.42 6.18 -2.76
N LYS A 116 -1.01 4.99 -2.80
CA LYS A 116 -1.20 4.22 -4.03
C LYS A 116 -2.48 3.36 -3.99
N PRO A 117 -3.00 2.93 -5.14
CA PRO A 117 -4.25 2.15 -5.22
C PRO A 117 -4.27 0.92 -4.33
N GLU A 118 -3.16 0.19 -4.21
CA GLU A 118 -3.09 -1.03 -3.41
C GLU A 118 -3.34 -0.73 -1.92
N PHE A 119 -2.86 0.42 -1.41
CA PHE A 119 -3.18 0.83 -0.04
C PHE A 119 -4.65 1.18 0.13
N PHE A 120 -5.26 1.78 -0.88
CA PHE A 120 -6.69 2.06 -0.87
C PHE A 120 -7.49 0.74 -0.80
N VAL A 121 -7.14 -0.24 -1.64
CA VAL A 121 -7.75 -1.57 -1.66
C VAL A 121 -7.68 -2.23 -0.29
N TYR A 122 -6.49 -2.31 0.32
CA TYR A 122 -6.33 -2.87 1.67
C TYR A 122 -7.22 -2.16 2.70
N ASN A 123 -7.38 -0.84 2.60
CA ASN A 123 -8.14 -0.07 3.57
C ASN A 123 -9.65 -0.23 3.39
N VAL A 124 -10.17 -0.28 2.16
CA VAL A 124 -11.59 -0.61 1.93
C VAL A 124 -11.87 -2.07 2.32
N TYR A 125 -10.99 -3.00 1.96
CA TYR A 125 -11.13 -4.40 2.33
C TYR A 125 -11.20 -4.59 3.85
N ARG A 126 -10.23 -4.05 4.60
CA ARG A 126 -10.20 -4.11 6.07
C ARG A 126 -11.46 -3.51 6.71
N TRP A 127 -12.08 -2.52 6.06
CA TRP A 127 -13.29 -1.88 6.56
C TRP A 127 -14.51 -2.82 6.53
N TYR A 128 -14.68 -3.58 5.45
CA TYR A 128 -15.84 -4.45 5.25
C TYR A 128 -15.60 -5.90 5.67
N HIS A 129 -14.41 -6.44 5.38
CA HIS A 129 -14.10 -7.86 5.50
C HIS A 129 -13.53 -8.24 6.89
N GLY A 130 -12.93 -7.27 7.59
CA GLY A 130 -12.28 -7.53 8.88
C GLY A 130 -10.89 -8.15 8.71
N TYR A 131 -10.57 -9.16 9.54
CA TYR A 131 -9.24 -9.80 9.57
C TYR A 131 -9.20 -11.22 9.00
N PHE A 132 -10.34 -11.89 8.88
CA PHE A 132 -10.41 -13.29 8.47
C PHE A 132 -10.62 -13.37 6.95
N ASP A 133 -9.66 -13.91 6.21
CA ASP A 133 -9.62 -13.93 4.74
C ASP A 133 -10.31 -15.13 4.08
N HIS A 134 -11.24 -15.79 4.78
CA HIS A 134 -11.92 -17.03 4.36
C HIS A 134 -11.00 -18.26 4.21
N ASN A 135 -9.72 -18.18 4.60
CA ASN A 135 -8.87 -19.36 4.75
C ASN A 135 -8.91 -19.87 6.21
N PRO A 136 -9.45 -21.07 6.48
CA PRO A 136 -9.52 -21.60 7.85
C PRO A 136 -8.17 -21.66 8.59
N ALA A 137 -7.05 -21.82 7.86
CA ALA A 137 -5.72 -21.81 8.44
C ALA A 137 -5.33 -20.44 9.04
N HIS A 138 -5.98 -19.36 8.61
CA HIS A 138 -5.71 -17.99 9.03
C HIS A 138 -6.72 -17.45 10.04
N LEU A 139 -7.76 -18.21 10.41
CA LEU A 139 -8.78 -17.75 11.37
C LEU A 139 -8.20 -17.53 12.77
N LEU A 140 -7.41 -18.49 13.26
CA LEU A 140 -6.72 -18.43 14.55
C LEU A 140 -5.30 -19.01 14.35
N PRO A 141 -4.41 -18.27 13.66
CA PRO A 141 -3.13 -18.82 13.24
C PRO A 141 -2.21 -19.06 14.44
N ARG A 142 -1.37 -20.09 14.31
CA ARG A 142 -0.21 -20.27 15.20
C ARG A 142 0.80 -19.12 14.98
N PRO A 143 1.71 -18.87 15.93
CA PRO A 143 2.82 -17.95 15.71
C PRO A 143 3.54 -18.24 14.39
N GLU A 144 3.77 -17.22 13.58
CA GLU A 144 4.31 -17.36 12.23
C GLU A 144 5.65 -18.12 12.20
N ASN A 145 6.52 -17.90 13.20
CA ASN A 145 7.78 -18.60 13.33
C ASN A 145 7.60 -20.12 13.56
N GLU A 146 6.55 -20.56 14.26
CA GLU A 146 6.26 -21.99 14.40
C GLU A 146 5.90 -22.60 13.04
N VAL A 147 5.00 -21.96 12.29
CA VAL A 147 4.57 -22.43 10.96
C VAL A 147 5.75 -22.45 9.98
N MET A 148 6.54 -21.37 9.93
CA MET A 148 7.69 -21.26 9.02
C MET A 148 8.81 -22.24 9.36
N ASN A 149 8.97 -22.62 10.64
CA ASN A 149 9.90 -23.67 11.04
C ASN A 149 9.50 -25.06 10.49
N GLU A 150 8.20 -25.39 10.53
CA GLU A 150 7.70 -26.65 9.94
C GLU A 150 7.87 -26.65 8.41
N ILE A 151 7.51 -25.56 7.74
CA ILE A 151 7.73 -25.41 6.29
C ILE A 151 9.22 -25.53 5.94
N PHE A 152 10.10 -24.88 6.71
CA PHE A 152 11.54 -25.01 6.53
C PHE A 152 12.01 -26.45 6.77
N GLY A 153 11.46 -27.16 7.76
CA GLY A 153 11.75 -28.56 8.04
C GLY A 153 11.46 -29.47 6.84
N LEU A 154 10.38 -29.21 6.10
CA LEU A 154 10.06 -29.93 4.85
C LEU A 154 11.06 -29.64 3.72
N ILE A 155 11.57 -28.41 3.63
CA ILE A 155 12.56 -28.01 2.61
C ILE A 155 13.96 -28.56 2.94
N GLY A 156 14.31 -28.51 4.23
CA GLY A 156 15.47 -29.13 4.85
C GLY A 156 16.82 -28.43 4.63
N ALA A 157 16.88 -27.33 3.87
CA ALA A 157 18.14 -26.66 3.55
C ALA A 157 18.00 -25.16 3.26
N SER A 158 18.79 -24.33 3.94
CA SER A 158 18.82 -22.87 3.75
C SER A 158 19.26 -22.51 2.33
N GLU A 159 20.22 -23.25 1.79
CA GLU A 159 20.85 -23.03 0.48
C GLU A 159 19.83 -23.16 -0.65
N LYS A 160 18.83 -24.04 -0.52
CA LYS A 160 17.75 -24.19 -1.51
C LYS A 160 16.90 -22.91 -1.58
N ILE A 161 16.53 -22.35 -0.43
CA ILE A 161 15.73 -21.11 -0.37
C ILE A 161 16.54 -19.93 -0.89
N LEU A 162 17.81 -19.80 -0.46
CA LEU A 162 18.71 -18.75 -0.93
C LEU A 162 18.89 -18.80 -2.46
N LYS A 163 19.22 -19.98 -3.00
CA LYS A 163 19.39 -20.18 -4.45
C LYS A 163 18.10 -19.83 -5.20
N ARG A 164 16.95 -20.33 -4.74
CA ARG A 164 15.66 -20.03 -5.38
C ARG A 164 15.32 -18.55 -5.34
N THR A 165 15.61 -17.89 -4.23
CA THR A 165 15.44 -16.44 -4.06
C THR A 165 16.28 -15.67 -5.08
N GLU A 166 17.55 -16.06 -5.28
CA GLU A 166 18.41 -15.45 -6.28
C GLU A 166 17.92 -15.68 -7.72
N GLU A 167 17.44 -16.89 -8.04
CA GLU A 167 16.85 -17.19 -9.35
C GLU A 167 15.64 -16.30 -9.65
N LEU A 168 14.74 -16.12 -8.67
CA LEU A 168 13.58 -15.25 -8.79
C LEU A 168 14.00 -13.78 -8.95
N PHE A 169 15.00 -13.35 -8.18
CA PHE A 169 15.56 -12.01 -8.29
C PHE A 169 16.14 -11.73 -9.68
N VAL A 170 16.91 -12.67 -10.26
CA VAL A 170 17.48 -12.54 -11.62
C VAL A 170 16.37 -12.47 -12.68
N LYS A 171 15.22 -13.10 -12.44
CA LYS A 171 14.03 -13.01 -13.31
C LYS A 171 13.22 -11.72 -13.13
N GLY A 172 13.69 -10.77 -12.31
CA GLY A 172 12.99 -9.52 -12.02
C GLY A 172 11.79 -9.68 -11.07
N GLN A 173 11.65 -10.84 -10.42
CA GLN A 173 10.53 -11.15 -9.52
C GLN A 173 10.86 -10.84 -8.06
N SER A 174 11.37 -9.64 -7.79
CA SER A 174 11.93 -9.27 -6.47
C SER A 174 10.94 -9.37 -5.31
N GLN A 175 9.66 -9.04 -5.54
CA GLN A 175 8.62 -9.15 -4.51
C GLN A 175 8.34 -10.62 -4.15
N LEU A 176 8.19 -11.49 -5.17
CA LEU A 176 8.03 -12.94 -4.96
C LEU A 176 9.27 -13.57 -4.31
N ALA A 177 10.47 -13.13 -4.72
CA ALA A 177 11.72 -13.55 -4.10
C ALA A 177 11.75 -13.18 -2.60
N LEU A 178 11.24 -12.00 -2.24
CA LEU A 178 11.17 -11.55 -0.84
C LEU A 178 10.24 -12.43 -0.01
N GLU A 179 9.08 -12.79 -0.55
CA GLU A 179 8.12 -13.68 0.12
C GLU A 179 8.67 -15.10 0.31
N VAL A 180 9.34 -15.66 -0.71
CA VAL A 180 10.02 -16.96 -0.60
C VAL A 180 11.14 -16.94 0.44
N LEU A 181 11.93 -15.87 0.46
CA LEU A 181 13.02 -15.71 1.42
C LEU A 181 12.53 -15.58 2.86
N ASP A 182 11.33 -15.03 3.06
CA ASP A 182 10.81 -14.78 4.40
C ASP A 182 10.61 -16.08 5.20
N ILE A 183 10.31 -17.21 4.54
CA ILE A 183 10.29 -18.54 5.17
C ILE A 183 11.60 -18.79 5.94
N LEU A 184 12.75 -18.54 5.31
CA LEU A 184 14.06 -18.74 5.94
C LEU A 184 14.34 -17.69 7.01
N ILE A 185 13.91 -16.44 6.83
CA ILE A 185 14.11 -15.38 7.82
C ILE A 185 13.32 -15.66 9.10
N GLN A 186 12.08 -16.14 8.98
CA GLN A 186 11.23 -16.47 10.14
C GLN A 186 11.71 -17.74 10.84
N ALA A 187 12.10 -18.77 10.08
CA ALA A 187 12.60 -20.03 10.64
C ALA A 187 14.00 -19.91 11.25
N LYS A 188 14.89 -19.13 10.62
CA LYS A 188 16.28 -18.92 11.02
C LYS A 188 16.58 -17.43 11.11
N PRO A 189 16.09 -16.73 12.15
CA PRO A 189 16.26 -15.29 12.29
C PRO A 189 17.73 -14.87 12.38
N ASP A 190 18.66 -15.74 12.77
CA ASP A 190 20.08 -15.39 12.84
C ASP A 190 20.85 -15.69 11.55
N ASN A 191 20.16 -16.14 10.48
CA ASN A 191 20.78 -16.40 9.18
C ASN A 191 21.22 -15.08 8.51
N VAL A 192 22.51 -14.80 8.61
CA VAL A 192 23.14 -13.57 8.11
C VAL A 192 23.00 -13.44 6.59
N ASP A 193 23.12 -14.53 5.83
CA ASP A 193 23.08 -14.47 4.37
C ASP A 193 21.67 -14.25 3.85
N ALA A 194 20.66 -14.84 4.48
CA ALA A 194 19.26 -14.53 4.21
C ALA A 194 18.99 -13.04 4.47
N ARG A 195 19.46 -12.47 5.58
CA ARG A 195 19.26 -11.03 5.87
C ARG A 195 19.96 -10.12 4.87
N LYS A 196 21.18 -10.45 4.45
CA LYS A 196 21.87 -9.70 3.38
C LYS A 196 21.09 -9.76 2.06
N LEU A 197 20.57 -10.93 1.71
CA LEU A 197 19.78 -11.10 0.49
C LEU A 197 18.46 -10.32 0.58
N ARG A 198 17.79 -10.33 1.74
CA ARG A 198 16.60 -9.50 1.98
C ARG A 198 16.89 -8.02 1.79
N MET A 199 18.00 -7.52 2.34
CA MET A 199 18.42 -6.13 2.13
C MET A 199 18.64 -5.79 0.65
N LYS A 200 19.20 -6.72 -0.14
CA LYS A 200 19.40 -6.56 -1.59
C LYS A 200 18.05 -6.47 -2.33
N LEU A 201 17.11 -7.36 -2.00
CA LEU A 201 15.75 -7.35 -2.56
C LEU A 201 15.01 -6.05 -2.23
N LEU A 202 14.99 -5.66 -0.95
CA LEU A 202 14.34 -4.43 -0.49
C LEU A 202 14.93 -3.18 -1.15
N LYS A 203 16.25 -3.16 -1.40
CA LYS A 203 16.88 -2.05 -2.12
C LYS A 203 16.37 -1.98 -3.56
N ASN A 204 16.33 -3.11 -4.28
CA ASN A 204 15.85 -3.15 -5.65
C ASN A 204 14.35 -2.80 -5.77
N ILE A 205 13.51 -3.26 -4.84
CA ILE A 205 12.10 -2.88 -4.78
C ILE A 205 11.98 -1.37 -4.53
N GLY A 206 12.73 -0.83 -3.57
CA GLY A 206 12.71 0.59 -3.23
C GLY A 206 13.24 1.54 -4.31
N GLU A 207 14.14 1.08 -5.19
CA GLU A 207 14.60 1.85 -6.35
C GLU A 207 13.49 2.09 -7.38
N ASN A 208 12.53 1.17 -7.47
CA ASN A 208 11.41 1.23 -8.40
C ASN A 208 10.10 1.74 -7.77
N ASP A 209 10.10 1.95 -6.45
CA ASP A 209 8.93 2.38 -5.69
C ASP A 209 8.98 3.88 -5.39
N MET A 210 8.20 4.65 -6.14
CA MET A 210 8.13 6.10 -5.97
C MET A 210 7.23 6.55 -4.82
N CYS A 211 6.46 5.64 -4.22
CA CYS A 211 5.56 5.96 -3.13
C CYS A 211 6.34 6.08 -1.81
N LEU A 212 6.32 7.27 -1.20
CA LEU A 212 7.04 7.59 0.03
C LEU A 212 6.72 6.60 1.16
N MET A 213 5.46 6.18 1.30
CA MET A 213 5.04 5.31 2.39
C MET A 213 5.66 3.91 2.27
N SER A 214 5.65 3.28 1.10
CA SER A 214 6.30 1.97 0.92
C SER A 214 7.81 2.09 0.80
N ARG A 215 8.34 3.07 0.05
CA ARG A 215 9.80 3.26 -0.08
C ARG A 215 10.50 3.44 1.26
N ASN A 216 9.94 4.28 2.13
CA ASN A 216 10.51 4.48 3.47
C ASN A 216 10.41 3.21 4.33
N THR A 217 9.37 2.40 4.12
CA THR A 217 9.22 1.10 4.77
C THR A 217 10.35 0.14 4.37
N TRP A 218 10.67 0.05 3.08
CA TRP A 218 11.79 -0.77 2.60
C TRP A 218 13.12 -0.34 3.22
N HIS A 219 13.41 0.96 3.23
CA HIS A 219 14.62 1.50 3.88
C HIS A 219 14.66 1.23 5.39
N TYR A 220 13.52 1.35 6.08
CA TYR A 220 13.42 1.03 7.50
C TYR A 220 13.85 -0.42 7.77
N PHE A 221 13.31 -1.38 7.02
CA PHE A 221 13.64 -2.80 7.20
C PHE A 221 15.08 -3.14 6.78
N ILE A 222 15.63 -2.50 5.75
CA ILE A 222 17.07 -2.60 5.43
C ILE A 222 17.93 -2.18 6.63
N ASN A 223 17.58 -1.07 7.28
CA ASN A 223 18.33 -0.59 8.45
C ASN A 223 18.13 -1.49 9.68
N LYS A 224 16.95 -2.10 9.83
CA LYS A 224 16.69 -3.11 10.87
C LYS A 224 17.59 -4.34 10.68
N ASP A 225 17.72 -4.86 9.46
CA ASP A 225 18.61 -5.99 9.18
C ASP A 225 20.08 -5.66 9.42
N LYS A 226 20.54 -4.45 9.06
CA LYS A 226 21.90 -3.99 9.39
C LYS A 226 22.16 -4.02 10.90
N LYS A 227 21.19 -3.61 11.72
CA LYS A 227 21.32 -3.63 13.19
C LYS A 227 21.42 -5.06 13.72
N ILE A 228 20.57 -5.97 13.22
CA ILE A 228 20.58 -7.38 13.62
C ILE A 228 21.89 -8.07 13.23
N ILE A 229 22.37 -7.88 11.98
CA ILE A 229 23.66 -8.46 11.55
C ILE A 229 24.81 -7.94 12.42
N ARG A 230 24.78 -6.67 12.86
CA ARG A 230 25.80 -6.13 13.76
C ARG A 230 25.73 -6.72 15.16
N SER A 231 24.53 -7.01 15.68
CA SER A 231 24.40 -7.62 17.01
C SER A 231 24.85 -9.08 17.03
N LEU A 232 24.68 -9.82 15.92
CA LEU A 232 25.13 -11.21 15.79
C LEU A 232 26.65 -11.39 15.70
N LYS A 233 27.39 -10.29 15.49
CA LYS A 233 28.87 -10.28 15.44
C LYS A 233 29.52 -9.97 16.79
N LYS A 234 28.73 -9.56 17.78
CA LYS A 234 29.19 -9.26 19.14
C LYS A 234 28.99 -10.48 20.01
#